data_AF-A0AAD5UT66-F1
#
_entry.id   AF-A0AAD5UT66-F1
#
_cell.length_a   1.000
_cell.length_b   1.000
_cell.length_c   1.000
_cell.angle_alpha   90.00
_cell.angle_beta   90.00
_cell.angle_gamma   90.00
#
_symmetry.space_group_name_H-M   'P 1'
#
loop_
_entity.id
_entity.type
_entity.pdbx_description
1 polymer ?
#
loop_
_entity_poly.entity_id
_entity_poly.type
_entity_poly.pdbx_seq_one_letter_code
_entity_poly.pdbx_strand_id
1 'polypeptide(L)'
;MLKQHKDNVPHLHETMQDEDFRRGIGFQNSCFASIGPNLYDEMAETLPTIYDRDDDLEVLLDNSVYPAATINMGPQAITSLHFDTKNKANFYIAVTALGDFDSEKGGHLVIKTLKLVIQFPPHSTILFMSSVLEHANIPIAPHETRMSLTQYAAGGLFRWVDNGFQTEASLTGGNPQAKKSLKDSRKDNWTKAVGKLSTVESLEKDQRRLIATLEARWEEEEQRRGQAAGASS
;
A
#
# COMPACT_ATOMS: atom_id res chain seq x y z
N MET A 1 -14.47 5.82 -12.87
CA MET A 1 -13.92 5.96 -11.50
C MET A 1 -15.11 6.37 -10.65
N LEU A 2 -15.57 5.49 -9.74
CA LEU A 2 -16.64 5.86 -8.82
C LEU A 2 -16.11 7.01 -7.95
N LYS A 3 -16.77 8.17 -8.00
CA LYS A 3 -16.45 9.27 -7.11
C LYS A 3 -17.08 8.96 -5.76
N GLN A 4 -16.32 9.16 -4.68
CA GLN A 4 -16.88 9.09 -3.33
C GLN A 4 -18.06 10.05 -3.23
N HIS A 5 -19.19 9.56 -2.72
CA HIS A 5 -20.35 10.40 -2.46
C HIS A 5 -19.98 11.39 -1.36
N LYS A 6 -20.35 12.67 -1.48
CA LYS A 6 -19.95 13.72 -0.51
C LYS A 6 -20.41 13.37 0.91
N ASP A 7 -21.55 12.72 1.03
CA ASP A 7 -22.11 12.29 2.31
C ASP A 7 -21.25 11.25 3.04
N ASN A 8 -20.33 10.57 2.34
CA ASN A 8 -19.43 9.60 2.98
C ASN A 8 -18.21 10.28 3.62
N VAL A 9 -17.97 11.57 3.36
CA VAL A 9 -16.77 12.28 3.84
C VAL A 9 -16.74 12.37 5.38
N PRO A 10 -17.81 12.77 6.09
CA PRO A 10 -17.81 12.80 7.55
C PRO A 10 -17.55 11.42 8.17
N HIS A 11 -18.17 10.37 7.62
CA HIS A 11 -17.98 9.00 8.09
C HIS A 11 -16.56 8.49 7.86
N LEU A 12 -15.94 8.88 6.75
CA LEU A 12 -14.53 8.56 6.49
C LEU A 12 -13.62 9.25 7.51
N HIS A 13 -13.84 10.54 7.80
CA HIS A 13 -13.06 11.25 8.82
C HIS A 13 -13.23 10.63 10.20
N GLU A 14 -14.46 10.31 10.60
CA GLU A 14 -14.75 9.59 11.85
C GLU A 14 -14.00 8.25 11.92
N THR A 15 -14.05 7.46 10.84
CA THR A 15 -13.34 6.18 10.74
C THR A 15 -11.82 6.37 10.84
N MET A 16 -11.25 7.42 10.25
CA MET A 16 -9.81 7.70 10.32
C MET A 16 -9.33 8.10 11.71
N GLN A 17 -10.23 8.59 12.57
CA GLN A 17 -9.94 8.91 13.98
C GLN A 17 -10.19 7.72 14.92
N ASP A 18 -10.88 6.68 14.45
CA ASP A 18 -11.14 5.48 15.25
C ASP A 18 -9.83 4.74 15.60
N GLU A 19 -9.69 4.37 16.86
CA GLU A 19 -8.46 3.76 17.37
C GLU A 19 -8.21 2.38 16.76
N ASP A 20 -9.26 1.58 16.58
CA ASP A 20 -9.16 0.23 16.04
C ASP A 20 -8.85 0.26 14.54
N PHE A 21 -9.43 1.21 13.81
CA PHE A 21 -9.05 1.47 12.42
C PHE A 21 -7.56 1.84 12.30
N ARG A 22 -7.09 2.78 13.11
CA ARG A 22 -5.68 3.19 13.13
C ARG A 22 -4.78 2.02 13.50
N ARG A 23 -5.15 1.19 14.48
CA ARG A 23 -4.40 -0.04 14.82
C ARG A 23 -4.34 -1.03 13.66
N GLY A 24 -5.43 -1.22 12.92
CA GLY A 24 -5.47 -2.07 11.73
C GLY A 24 -4.51 -1.58 10.64
N ILE A 25 -4.50 -0.28 10.38
CA ILE A 25 -3.56 0.38 9.45
C ILE A 25 -2.11 0.20 9.91
N GLY A 26 -1.82 0.46 11.20
CA GLY A 26 -0.49 0.28 11.76
C GLY A 26 -0.01 -1.18 11.68
N PHE A 27 -0.91 -2.14 11.94
CA PHE A 27 -0.58 -3.56 11.85
C PHE A 27 -0.22 -3.98 10.41
N GLN A 28 -1.03 -3.58 9.42
CA GLN A 28 -0.72 -3.82 8.01
C GLN A 28 0.63 -3.21 7.61
N ASN A 29 0.93 -2.00 8.10
CA ASN A 29 2.22 -1.34 7.91
C ASN A 29 3.39 -2.16 8.49
N SER A 30 3.27 -2.65 9.72
CA SER A 30 4.29 -3.49 10.37
C SER A 30 4.50 -4.83 9.64
N CYS A 31 3.43 -5.44 9.12
CA CYS A 31 3.53 -6.63 8.27
C CYS A 31 4.34 -6.32 7.00
N PHE A 32 4.08 -5.17 6.35
CA PHE A 32 4.83 -4.76 5.16
C PHE A 32 6.31 -4.52 5.44
N ALA A 33 6.63 -3.80 6.53
CA ALA A 33 8.01 -3.62 6.99
C ALA A 33 8.73 -4.95 7.22
N SER A 34 8.02 -5.95 7.74
CA SER A 34 8.57 -7.25 8.08
C SER A 34 8.89 -8.10 6.85
N ILE A 35 8.03 -8.14 5.84
CA ILE A 35 8.22 -9.03 4.67
C ILE A 35 8.82 -8.34 3.44
N GLY A 36 8.80 -7.01 3.39
CA GLY A 36 9.28 -6.22 2.26
C GLY A 36 10.14 -5.02 2.68
N PRO A 37 11.18 -5.19 3.50
CA PRO A 37 11.92 -4.08 4.10
C PRO A 37 12.52 -3.10 3.07
N ASN A 38 13.06 -3.61 1.97
CA ASN A 38 13.61 -2.74 0.90
C ASN A 38 12.52 -1.99 0.12
N LEU A 39 11.31 -2.57 0.00
CA LEU A 39 10.16 -1.89 -0.60
C LEU A 39 9.55 -0.86 0.36
N TYR A 40 9.59 -1.16 1.66
CA TYR A 40 9.19 -0.24 2.71
C TYR A 40 10.04 1.02 2.65
N ASP A 41 11.37 0.91 2.54
CA ASP A 41 12.25 2.07 2.37
C ASP A 41 11.93 2.87 1.11
N GLU A 42 11.73 2.20 -0.03
CA GLU A 42 11.34 2.89 -1.26
C GLU A 42 10.07 3.72 -1.03
N MET A 43 9.09 3.20 -0.30
CA MET A 43 7.87 3.93 0.01
C MET A 43 8.13 5.09 1.00
N ALA A 44 8.86 4.82 2.09
CA ALA A 44 9.18 5.77 3.15
C ALA A 44 10.11 6.90 2.69
N GLU A 45 10.88 6.70 1.62
CA GLU A 45 11.74 7.71 1.01
C GLU A 45 11.02 8.47 -0.10
N THR A 46 10.20 7.78 -0.91
CA THR A 46 9.56 8.41 -2.09
C THR A 46 8.40 9.30 -1.70
N LEU A 47 7.50 8.85 -0.82
CA LEU A 47 6.26 9.59 -0.55
C LEU A 47 6.46 10.95 0.12
N PRO A 48 7.35 11.12 1.13
CA PRO A 48 7.59 12.44 1.71
C PRO A 48 7.96 13.49 0.65
N THR A 49 8.74 13.12 -0.36
CA THR A 49 9.10 14.05 -1.46
C THR A 49 7.91 14.53 -2.30
N ILE A 50 6.80 13.77 -2.30
CA ILE A 50 5.56 14.16 -2.95
C ILE A 50 4.79 15.14 -2.06
N TYR A 51 4.68 14.84 -0.77
CA TYR A 51 3.99 15.69 0.22
C TYR A 51 4.70 17.04 0.39
N ASP A 52 6.04 17.07 0.41
CA ASP A 52 6.86 18.30 0.50
C ASP A 52 6.67 19.25 -0.69
N ARG A 53 6.04 18.79 -1.78
CA ARG A 53 5.88 19.55 -3.02
C ARG A 53 4.51 20.19 -3.18
N ASP A 54 3.53 19.71 -2.43
CA ASP A 54 2.14 20.13 -2.55
C ASP A 54 1.47 20.10 -1.18
N ASP A 55 1.37 21.28 -0.56
CA ASP A 55 0.79 21.47 0.77
C ASP A 55 -0.72 21.14 0.81
N ASP A 56 -1.38 20.99 -0.34
CA ASP A 56 -2.77 20.54 -0.42
C ASP A 56 -2.91 19.01 -0.27
N LEU A 57 -1.80 18.25 -0.28
CA LEU A 57 -1.83 16.81 -0.10
C LEU A 57 -1.79 16.41 1.37
N GLU A 58 -2.78 15.63 1.78
CA GLU A 58 -2.83 15.06 3.12
C GLU A 58 -2.21 13.65 3.16
N VAL A 59 -1.41 13.39 4.20
CA VAL A 59 -0.99 12.03 4.55
C VAL A 59 -2.22 11.27 5.06
N LEU A 60 -2.40 10.03 4.60
CA LEU A 60 -3.53 9.20 5.03
C LEU A 60 -3.58 9.07 6.56
N LEU A 61 -2.54 8.47 7.15
CA LEU A 61 -2.34 8.34 8.58
C LEU A 61 -0.83 8.30 8.83
N ASP A 62 -0.38 8.90 9.93
CA ASP A 62 1.02 9.01 10.33
C ASP A 62 1.66 7.67 10.74
N ASN A 63 0.85 6.64 10.98
CA ASN A 63 1.31 5.31 11.36
C ASN A 63 1.43 4.32 10.18
N SER A 64 1.39 4.80 8.94
CA SER A 64 1.67 3.95 7.78
C SER A 64 2.36 4.67 6.63
N VAL A 65 3.26 3.96 5.94
CA VAL A 65 3.90 4.44 4.70
C VAL A 65 2.99 4.35 3.48
N TYR A 66 1.87 3.62 3.53
CA TYR A 66 0.99 3.52 2.35
C TYR A 66 0.28 4.86 2.08
N PRO A 67 0.23 5.31 0.82
CA PRO A 67 -0.41 6.58 0.47
C PRO A 67 -1.94 6.48 0.43
N ALA A 68 -2.51 5.27 0.42
CA ALA A 68 -3.94 5.06 0.25
C ALA A 68 -4.42 3.80 0.97
N ALA A 69 -5.67 3.87 1.43
CA ALA A 69 -6.43 2.74 1.94
C ALA A 69 -7.85 2.73 1.37
N THR A 70 -8.47 1.55 1.37
CA THR A 70 -9.89 1.35 1.06
C THR A 70 -10.52 0.47 2.13
N ILE A 71 -11.72 0.84 2.55
CA ILE A 71 -12.59 -0.01 3.36
C ILE A 71 -13.77 -0.46 2.50
N ASN A 72 -13.91 -1.76 2.31
CA ASN A 72 -15.11 -2.33 1.72
C ASN A 72 -16.10 -2.66 2.84
N MET A 73 -17.06 -1.75 3.08
CA MET A 73 -18.00 -1.76 4.23
C MET A 73 -19.07 -2.88 4.22
N GLY A 74 -18.98 -3.85 3.31
CA GLY A 74 -19.81 -5.06 3.35
C GLY A 74 -21.30 -4.79 3.06
N PRO A 75 -22.23 -5.62 3.59
CA PRO A 75 -22.00 -6.80 4.42
C PRO A 75 -21.44 -7.99 3.62
N GLN A 76 -21.43 -7.91 2.29
CA GLN A 76 -21.04 -8.99 1.38
C GLN A 76 -19.97 -8.47 0.41
N ALA A 77 -18.83 -8.02 0.96
CA ALA A 77 -17.74 -7.49 0.15
C ALA A 77 -17.11 -8.62 -0.68
N ILE A 78 -17.52 -8.74 -1.94
CA ILE A 78 -17.01 -9.72 -2.91
C ILE A 78 -16.34 -9.05 -4.10
N THR A 79 -15.43 -9.76 -4.76
CA THR A 79 -14.81 -9.27 -6.01
C THR A 79 -14.82 -10.34 -7.09
N SER A 80 -15.01 -9.91 -8.34
CA SER A 80 -14.69 -10.74 -9.50
C SER A 80 -13.19 -10.77 -9.74
N LEU A 81 -12.72 -11.72 -10.56
CA LEU A 81 -11.30 -11.80 -10.96
C LEU A 81 -10.85 -10.49 -11.62
N HIS A 82 -9.77 -9.90 -11.09
CA HIS A 82 -9.21 -8.65 -11.58
C HIS A 82 -7.72 -8.52 -11.25
N PHE A 83 -7.11 -7.48 -11.81
CA PHE A 83 -5.81 -6.96 -11.39
C PHE A 83 -5.99 -5.52 -10.94
N ASP A 84 -5.25 -5.12 -9.90
CA ASP A 84 -5.14 -3.70 -9.56
C ASP A 84 -4.09 -3.02 -10.43
N THR A 85 -4.39 -2.88 -11.71
CA THR A 85 -3.44 -2.39 -12.74
C THR A 85 -2.82 -1.02 -12.46
N LYS A 86 -3.39 -0.24 -11.53
CA LYS A 86 -2.86 1.06 -11.11
C LYS A 86 -1.84 0.98 -9.97
N ASN A 87 -1.82 -0.12 -9.22
CA ASN A 87 -0.86 -0.33 -8.15
C ASN A 87 0.55 -0.52 -8.71
N LYS A 88 1.56 -0.24 -7.89
CA LYS A 88 2.95 -0.46 -8.27
C LYS A 88 3.24 -1.95 -8.37
N ALA A 89 3.79 -2.36 -9.52
CA ALA A 89 3.93 -3.77 -9.92
C ALA A 89 4.60 -4.68 -8.88
N ASN A 90 5.68 -4.20 -8.26
CA ASN A 90 6.50 -4.95 -7.31
C ASN A 90 6.14 -4.69 -5.84
N PHE A 91 5.06 -3.96 -5.55
CA PHE A 91 4.67 -3.62 -4.18
C PHE A 91 3.60 -4.58 -3.67
N TYR A 92 3.73 -4.93 -2.38
CA TYR A 92 2.68 -5.63 -1.68
C TYR A 92 1.54 -4.67 -1.35
N ILE A 93 0.31 -5.05 -1.66
CA ILE A 93 -0.84 -4.51 -0.93
C ILE A 93 -0.99 -5.29 0.37
N ALA A 94 -1.60 -4.69 1.38
CA ALA A 94 -2.01 -5.37 2.59
C ALA A 94 -3.53 -5.43 2.63
N VAL A 95 -4.11 -6.61 2.82
CA VAL A 95 -5.56 -6.80 2.94
C VAL A 95 -5.85 -7.51 4.24
N THR A 96 -6.75 -6.96 5.04
CA THR A 96 -7.33 -7.62 6.22
C THR A 96 -8.78 -7.99 5.90
N ALA A 97 -9.13 -9.26 6.02
CA ALA A 97 -10.53 -9.68 5.98
C ALA A 97 -11.19 -9.28 7.31
N LEU A 98 -12.38 -8.70 7.24
CA LEU A 98 -13.16 -8.27 8.40
C LEU A 98 -14.55 -8.91 8.35
N GLY A 99 -15.27 -8.89 9.48
CA GLY A 99 -16.61 -9.44 9.61
C GLY A 99 -16.61 -10.82 10.28
N ASP A 100 -17.75 -11.50 10.19
CA ASP A 100 -18.01 -12.79 10.81
C ASP A 100 -18.54 -13.76 9.74
N PHE A 101 -17.70 -14.72 9.36
CA PHE A 101 -17.97 -15.74 8.34
C PHE A 101 -17.13 -16.99 8.55
N ASP A 102 -17.65 -18.14 8.12
CA ASP A 102 -16.95 -19.42 8.11
C ASP A 102 -15.98 -19.49 6.92
N SER A 103 -14.69 -19.24 7.20
CA SER A 103 -13.64 -19.26 6.20
C SER A 103 -13.24 -20.64 5.69
N GLU A 104 -13.84 -21.72 6.21
CA GLU A 104 -13.72 -23.06 5.62
C GLU A 104 -14.75 -23.26 4.50
N LYS A 105 -15.83 -22.48 4.49
CA LYS A 105 -16.94 -22.59 3.53
C LYS A 105 -16.98 -21.48 2.48
N GLY A 106 -16.48 -20.28 2.80
CA GLY A 106 -16.58 -19.10 1.92
C GLY A 106 -15.52 -18.05 2.18
N GLY A 107 -15.60 -16.92 1.46
CA GLY A 107 -14.71 -15.77 1.68
C GLY A 107 -13.24 -15.96 1.29
N HIS A 108 -12.87 -17.11 0.72
CA HIS A 108 -11.52 -17.44 0.26
C HIS A 108 -10.95 -16.41 -0.71
N LEU A 109 -9.63 -16.21 -0.65
CA LEU A 109 -8.87 -15.49 -1.67
C LEU A 109 -8.51 -16.45 -2.80
N VAL A 110 -8.86 -16.09 -4.03
CA VAL A 110 -8.45 -16.81 -5.24
C VAL A 110 -7.31 -16.05 -5.89
N ILE A 111 -6.19 -16.71 -6.15
CA ILE A 111 -5.09 -16.18 -6.95
C ILE A 111 -4.95 -17.07 -8.19
N LYS A 112 -5.62 -16.68 -9.26
CA LYS A 112 -5.76 -17.49 -10.48
C LYS A 112 -4.44 -17.70 -11.20
N THR A 113 -3.58 -16.68 -11.24
CA THR A 113 -2.24 -16.77 -11.86
C THR A 113 -1.38 -17.87 -11.22
N LEU A 114 -1.52 -18.09 -9.92
CA LEU A 114 -0.79 -19.12 -9.16
C LEU A 114 -1.58 -20.43 -9.01
N LYS A 115 -2.82 -20.49 -9.51
CA LYS A 115 -3.77 -21.60 -9.31
C LYS A 115 -4.01 -21.92 -7.83
N LEU A 116 -4.08 -20.89 -6.99
CA LEU A 116 -4.30 -21.02 -5.55
C LEU A 116 -5.71 -20.57 -5.15
N VAL A 117 -6.31 -21.32 -4.24
CA VAL A 117 -7.48 -20.92 -3.45
C VAL A 117 -7.06 -21.00 -2.00
N ILE A 118 -7.04 -19.85 -1.32
CA ILE A 118 -6.49 -19.69 0.02
C ILE A 118 -7.67 -19.43 0.96
N GLN A 119 -7.85 -20.31 1.95
CA GLN A 119 -8.73 -20.00 3.07
C GLN A 119 -8.22 -18.73 3.74
N PHE A 120 -9.07 -17.71 3.80
CA PHE A 120 -8.70 -16.40 4.28
C PHE A 120 -9.62 -16.01 5.45
N PRO A 121 -9.22 -16.35 6.70
CA PRO A 121 -10.06 -16.16 7.87
C PRO A 121 -10.44 -14.71 8.15
N PRO A 122 -11.60 -14.45 8.76
CA PRO A 122 -11.89 -13.13 9.31
C PRO A 122 -10.81 -12.70 10.30
N HIS A 123 -10.50 -11.41 10.32
CA HIS A 123 -9.45 -10.77 11.13
C HIS A 123 -8.01 -11.16 10.78
N SER A 124 -7.79 -11.92 9.70
CA SER A 124 -6.45 -12.22 9.20
C SER A 124 -6.01 -11.23 8.13
N THR A 125 -4.69 -11.04 8.01
CA THR A 125 -4.08 -10.12 7.03
C THR A 125 -3.18 -10.89 6.06
N ILE A 126 -3.27 -10.57 4.78
CA ILE A 126 -2.42 -11.12 3.72
C ILE A 126 -1.79 -10.01 2.90
N LEU A 127 -0.52 -10.22 2.50
CA LEU A 127 0.23 -9.31 1.66
C LEU A 127 0.57 -9.99 0.33
N PHE A 128 0.27 -9.33 -0.79
CA PHE A 128 0.56 -9.85 -2.13
C PHE A 128 0.63 -8.73 -3.17
N MET A 129 1.21 -9.02 -4.35
CA MET A 129 1.33 -8.05 -5.44
C MET A 129 0.09 -8.05 -6.34
N SER A 130 -0.93 -7.27 -5.98
CA SER A 130 -2.26 -7.32 -6.62
C SER A 130 -2.31 -6.81 -8.06
N SER A 131 -1.30 -6.06 -8.51
CA SER A 131 -1.17 -5.59 -9.88
C SER A 131 -0.67 -6.65 -10.87
N VAL A 132 -0.02 -7.72 -10.38
CA VAL A 132 0.56 -8.78 -11.23
C VAL A 132 -0.07 -10.16 -10.99
N LEU A 133 -0.87 -10.29 -9.93
CA LEU A 133 -1.59 -11.51 -9.59
C LEU A 133 -3.09 -11.32 -9.84
N GLU A 134 -3.66 -12.09 -10.77
CA GLU A 134 -5.11 -12.07 -11.04
C GLU A 134 -5.82 -12.67 -9.83
N HIS A 135 -6.66 -11.89 -9.16
CA HIS A 135 -7.23 -12.28 -7.88
C HIS A 135 -8.70 -11.90 -7.71
N ALA A 136 -9.36 -12.59 -6.80
CA ALA A 136 -10.76 -12.39 -6.41
C ALA A 136 -10.96 -12.87 -4.97
N ASN A 137 -12.08 -12.50 -4.35
CA ASN A 137 -12.58 -13.22 -3.18
C ASN A 137 -13.98 -13.77 -3.44
N ILE A 138 -14.26 -14.96 -2.93
CA ILE A 138 -15.51 -15.68 -3.22
C ILE A 138 -16.62 -15.32 -2.23
N PRO A 139 -17.90 -15.55 -2.60
CA PRO A 139 -19.03 -15.32 -1.70
C PRO A 139 -18.93 -16.07 -0.37
N ILE A 140 -19.62 -15.53 0.63
CA ILE A 140 -19.92 -16.13 1.93
C ILE A 140 -21.41 -16.51 1.98
N ALA A 141 -21.87 -17.15 3.05
CA ALA A 141 -23.29 -17.46 3.22
C ALA A 141 -24.12 -16.17 3.41
N PRO A 142 -25.42 -16.16 3.04
CA PRO A 142 -26.25 -14.94 3.07
C PRO A 142 -26.42 -14.30 4.46
N HIS A 143 -26.27 -15.08 5.53
CA HIS A 143 -26.41 -14.62 6.92
C HIS A 143 -25.07 -14.16 7.53
N GLU A 144 -23.97 -14.37 6.82
CA GLU A 144 -22.62 -14.00 7.25
C GLU A 144 -22.28 -12.57 6.80
N THR A 145 -21.22 -12.02 7.39
CA THR A 145 -20.71 -10.70 7.04
C THR A 145 -19.24 -10.75 6.63
N ARG A 146 -18.90 -10.05 5.55
CA ARG A 146 -17.52 -9.84 5.13
C ARG A 146 -17.32 -8.41 4.66
N MET A 147 -16.28 -7.82 5.22
CA MET A 147 -15.73 -6.52 4.90
C MET A 147 -14.23 -6.68 4.62
N SER A 148 -13.56 -5.62 4.20
CA SER A 148 -12.10 -5.66 4.13
C SER A 148 -11.47 -4.29 4.29
N LEU A 149 -10.31 -4.26 4.93
CA LEU A 149 -9.41 -3.11 4.96
C LEU A 149 -8.22 -3.39 4.04
N THR A 150 -7.96 -2.51 3.07
CA THR A 150 -6.85 -2.69 2.13
C THR A 150 -5.97 -1.44 2.07
N GLN A 151 -4.66 -1.59 2.23
CA GLN A 151 -3.67 -0.55 1.97
C GLN A 151 -2.87 -0.83 0.70
N TYR A 152 -2.62 0.20 -0.10
CA TYR A 152 -1.99 0.06 -1.42
C TYR A 152 -1.32 1.35 -1.88
N ALA A 153 -0.45 1.23 -2.87
CA ALA A 153 0.25 2.37 -3.46
C ALA A 153 0.15 2.38 -4.99
N ALA A 154 -0.31 3.51 -5.54
CA ALA A 154 -0.41 3.67 -6.98
C ALA A 154 0.98 3.82 -7.62
N GLY A 155 1.27 3.02 -8.65
CA GLY A 155 2.54 3.10 -9.40
C GLY A 155 2.74 4.43 -10.12
N GLY A 156 1.66 5.19 -10.34
CA GLY A 156 1.73 6.55 -10.87
C GLY A 156 2.52 7.53 -10.00
N LEU A 157 2.47 7.38 -8.68
CA LEU A 157 3.20 8.23 -7.73
C LEU A 157 4.72 8.08 -7.91
N PHE A 158 5.19 6.85 -7.96
CA PHE A 158 6.61 6.55 -8.17
C PHE A 158 7.10 6.99 -9.55
N ARG A 159 6.28 6.74 -10.60
CA ARG A 159 6.62 7.22 -11.95
C ARG A 159 6.66 8.74 -12.03
N TRP A 160 5.83 9.45 -11.26
CA TRP A 160 5.85 10.91 -11.19
C TRP A 160 7.17 11.41 -10.60
N VAL A 161 7.63 10.82 -9.50
CA VAL A 161 8.93 11.13 -8.89
C VAL A 161 10.09 10.76 -9.83
N ASP A 162 10.07 9.57 -10.43
CA ASP A 162 11.07 9.11 -11.42
C ASP A 162 11.15 10.03 -12.67
N ASN A 163 10.08 10.79 -12.92
CA ASN A 163 9.98 11.76 -14.00
C ASN A 163 10.42 13.17 -13.58
N GLY A 164 10.94 13.35 -12.37
CA GLY A 164 11.26 14.67 -11.82
C GLY A 164 10.00 15.51 -11.58
N PHE A 165 8.95 14.88 -11.05
CA PHE A 165 7.65 15.50 -10.76
C PHE A 165 6.97 16.05 -12.02
N GLN A 166 6.92 15.24 -13.07
CA GLN A 166 6.29 15.59 -14.35
C GLN A 166 5.53 14.44 -14.99
N THR A 167 4.48 14.77 -15.77
CA THR A 167 3.69 13.75 -16.46
C THR A 167 4.54 13.19 -17.58
N GLU A 168 4.29 11.94 -17.97
CA GLU A 168 4.89 11.41 -19.21
C GLU A 168 4.58 12.32 -20.42
N ALA A 169 3.37 12.89 -20.45
CA ALA A 169 2.96 13.83 -21.50
C ALA A 169 3.84 15.10 -21.51
N SER A 170 4.12 15.68 -20.34
CA SER A 170 5.00 16.84 -20.18
C SER A 170 6.43 16.51 -20.62
N LEU A 171 6.99 15.40 -20.12
CA LEU A 171 8.36 14.98 -20.46
C LEU A 171 8.57 14.70 -21.94
N THR A 172 7.55 14.15 -22.61
CA THR A 172 7.65 13.76 -24.02
C THR A 172 7.16 14.85 -24.97
N GLY A 173 6.54 15.91 -24.46
CA GLY A 173 5.81 16.90 -25.27
C GLY A 173 4.71 16.27 -26.12
N GLY A 174 4.20 15.10 -25.73
CA GLY A 174 3.28 14.29 -26.55
C GLY A 174 3.91 13.64 -27.79
N ASN A 175 5.23 13.75 -28.00
CA ASN A 175 5.92 13.21 -29.16
C ASN A 175 6.05 11.67 -29.06
N PRO A 176 5.53 10.90 -30.04
CA PRO A 176 5.63 9.43 -30.04
C PRO A 176 7.06 8.89 -29.99
N GLN A 177 8.02 9.55 -30.65
CA GLN A 177 9.42 9.16 -30.66
C GLN A 177 10.08 9.39 -29.30
N ALA A 178 9.81 10.54 -28.67
CA ALA A 178 10.29 10.81 -27.31
C ALA A 178 9.70 9.81 -26.30
N LYS A 179 8.41 9.47 -26.45
CA LYS A 179 7.75 8.44 -25.64
C LYS A 179 8.37 7.06 -25.84
N LYS A 180 8.72 6.71 -27.07
CA LYS A 180 9.45 5.46 -27.36
C LYS A 180 10.83 5.47 -26.71
N SER A 181 11.62 6.54 -26.89
CA SER A 181 12.93 6.68 -26.26
C SER A 181 12.88 6.59 -24.73
N LEU A 182 11.86 7.19 -24.10
CA LEU A 182 11.65 7.08 -22.64
C LEU A 182 11.30 5.65 -22.20
N LYS A 183 10.52 4.91 -22.99
CA LYS A 183 10.24 3.50 -22.72
C LYS A 183 11.48 2.64 -22.89
N ASP A 184 12.23 2.87 -23.97
CA ASP A 184 13.44 2.12 -24.30
C ASP A 184 14.54 2.33 -23.25
N SER A 185 14.68 3.54 -22.70
CA SER A 185 15.61 3.84 -21.61
C SER A 185 15.23 3.18 -20.28
N ARG A 186 13.99 2.70 -20.15
CA ARG A 186 13.41 2.09 -18.94
C ARG A 186 13.12 0.61 -19.11
N LYS A 187 13.52 0.00 -20.22
CA LYS A 187 13.21 -1.40 -20.56
C LYS A 187 13.68 -2.40 -19.48
N ASP A 188 14.75 -2.07 -18.75
CA ASP A 188 15.36 -2.91 -17.72
C ASP A 188 14.95 -2.50 -16.29
N ASN A 189 14.01 -1.56 -16.13
CA ASN A 189 13.54 -1.12 -14.81
C ASN A 189 12.87 -2.24 -14.03
N TRP A 190 12.28 -3.23 -14.70
CA TRP A 190 11.68 -4.39 -14.03
C TRP A 190 12.73 -5.18 -13.24
N THR A 191 13.96 -5.30 -13.75
CA THR A 191 15.05 -6.02 -13.05
C THR A 191 15.43 -5.28 -11.77
N LYS A 192 15.49 -3.95 -11.81
CA LYS A 192 15.70 -3.12 -10.61
C LYS A 192 14.56 -3.30 -9.62
N ALA A 193 13.32 -3.33 -10.09
CA ALA A 193 12.13 -3.48 -9.25
C ALA A 193 12.09 -4.86 -8.56
N VAL A 194 12.40 -5.94 -9.29
CA VAL A 194 12.50 -7.30 -8.76
C VAL A 194 13.69 -7.43 -7.80
N GLY A 195 14.81 -6.78 -8.09
CA GLY A 195 15.99 -6.78 -7.22
C GLY A 195 15.78 -6.11 -5.86
N LYS A 196 14.65 -5.41 -5.64
CA LYS A 196 14.26 -4.88 -4.33
C LYS A 196 13.47 -5.89 -3.50
N LEU A 197 13.00 -7.00 -4.07
CA LEU A 197 12.37 -8.05 -3.29
C LEU A 197 13.42 -8.75 -2.43
N SER A 198 13.20 -8.84 -1.13
CA SER A 198 14.04 -9.65 -0.26
C SER A 198 13.89 -11.14 -0.64
N THR A 199 15.00 -11.87 -0.65
CA THR A 199 14.99 -13.33 -0.79
C THR A 199 14.90 -13.98 0.59
N VAL A 200 14.66 -15.29 0.63
CA VAL A 200 14.67 -16.03 1.90
C VAL A 200 16.02 -15.87 2.62
N GLU A 201 17.11 -15.80 1.87
CA GLU A 201 18.46 -15.64 2.39
C GLU A 201 18.79 -14.21 2.81
N SER A 202 18.21 -13.18 2.17
CA SER A 202 18.50 -11.78 2.49
C SER A 202 17.58 -11.19 3.55
N LEU A 203 16.39 -11.78 3.77
CA LEU A 203 15.31 -11.17 4.54
C LEU A 203 15.73 -10.74 5.95
N GLU A 204 16.41 -11.60 6.70
CA GLU A 204 16.84 -11.26 8.07
C GLU A 204 17.79 -10.05 8.08
N LYS A 205 18.74 -10.02 7.15
CA LYS A 205 19.68 -8.91 7.02
C LYS A 205 18.95 -7.61 6.65
N ASP A 206 18.02 -7.68 5.71
CA ASP A 206 17.25 -6.54 5.26
C ASP A 206 16.34 -5.99 6.37
N GLN A 207 15.72 -6.88 7.17
CA GLN A 207 14.93 -6.51 8.36
C GLN A 207 15.77 -5.80 9.42
N ARG A 208 16.93 -6.36 9.78
CA ARG A 208 17.84 -5.73 10.76
C ARG A 208 18.30 -4.34 10.30
N ARG A 209 18.58 -4.17 9.00
CA ARG A 209 18.92 -2.87 8.42
C ARG A 209 17.77 -1.87 8.53
N LEU A 210 16.54 -2.31 8.20
CA LEU A 210 15.36 -1.45 8.31
C LEU A 210 15.12 -1.05 9.77
N ILE A 211 15.17 -1.98 10.71
CA ILE A 211 15.01 -1.70 12.15
C ILE A 211 16.00 -0.64 12.61
N ALA A 212 17.30 -0.82 12.32
CA ALA A 212 18.32 0.18 12.69
C ALA A 212 18.05 1.56 12.04
N THR A 213 17.51 1.58 10.82
CA THR A 213 17.13 2.82 10.14
C THR A 213 15.94 3.51 10.84
N LEU A 214 14.93 2.74 11.25
CA LEU A 214 13.76 3.25 11.96
C LEU A 214 14.09 3.71 13.37
N GLU A 215 14.95 2.99 14.10
CA GLU A 215 15.46 3.39 15.41
C GLU A 215 16.22 4.71 15.33
N ALA A 216 17.14 4.86 14.36
CA ALA A 216 17.86 6.11 14.17
C ALA A 216 16.92 7.29 13.85
N ARG A 217 15.91 7.08 12.98
CA ARG A 217 14.90 8.12 12.68
C ARG A 217 14.10 8.51 13.91
N TRP A 218 13.70 7.52 14.73
CA TRP A 218 12.98 7.77 15.97
C TRP A 218 13.80 8.61 16.96
N GLU A 219 15.07 8.26 17.16
CA GLU A 219 15.99 9.01 18.02
C GLU A 219 16.15 10.47 17.56
N GLU A 220 16.31 10.70 16.25
CA GLU A 220 16.38 12.05 15.69
C GLU A 220 15.10 12.86 15.92
N GLU A 221 13.94 12.23 15.78
CA GLU A 221 12.64 12.87 16.04
C GLU A 221 12.45 13.18 17.53
N GLU A 222 12.81 12.28 18.44
CA GLU A 222 12.77 12.53 19.89
C GLU A 222 13.68 13.70 20.29
N GLN A 223 14.88 13.77 19.73
CA GLN A 223 15.80 14.89 19.96
C GLN A 223 15.17 16.21 19.49
N ARG A 224 14.55 16.24 18.30
CA ARG A 224 13.84 17.43 17.80
C ARG A 224 12.68 17.84 18.71
N ARG A 225 11.88 16.88 19.18
CA ARG A 225 10.76 17.14 20.11
C ARG A 225 11.25 17.69 21.45
N GLY A 226 12.32 17.12 22.00
CA GLY A 226 12.94 17.59 23.24
C GLY A 226 13.50 19.02 23.11
N GLN A 227 14.14 19.34 22.00
CA GLN A 227 14.65 20.70 21.72
C GLN A 227 13.52 21.72 21.55
N ALA A 228 12.44 21.36 20.84
CA ALA A 228 11.29 22.25 20.67
C ALA A 228 10.56 22.54 22.00
N ALA A 229 10.45 21.54 22.88
CA ALA A 229 9.89 21.70 24.22
C ALA A 229 10.77 22.57 25.15
N GLY A 230 12.10 22.51 25.00
CA GLY A 230 13.03 23.35 25.76
C GLY A 230 13.19 24.79 25.23
N ALA A 231 12.84 25.05 23.96
CA ALA A 231 12.87 26.40 23.38
C ALA A 231 11.60 27.22 23.66
N SER A 232 10.56 26.59 24.21
CA SER A 232 9.27 27.20 24.56
C SER A 232 9.10 27.46 26.06
N SER A 233 10.17 27.24 26.85
CA SER A 233 10.28 27.55 28.29
C SER A 233 11.24 28.71 28.54
#